data_AF-K8XDT8-F1
#
_entry.id   AF-K8XDT8-F1
#
_cell.length_a   1.000
_cell.length_b   1.000
_cell.length_c   1.000
_cell.angle_alpha   90.00
_cell.angle_beta   90.00
_cell.angle_gamma   90.00
#
_symmetry.space_group_name_H-M   'P 1'
#
loop_
_entity.id
_entity.type
_entity.pdbx_description
1 polymer ?
#
loop_
_entity_poly.entity_id
_entity_poly.type
_entity_poly.pdbx_seq_one_letter_code
_entity_poly.pdbx_strand_id
1 'polypeptide(L)'
;MLTRQIRDRKLRPICEACATATDRANAIIDHPPGLQAVLHRNLMPRPPVSDLFGAAGRRWLFRQELPEDEHHAIGALLRQLDFLGSELATADRELAIEALADPVVRHLMTIPGVDAVVGLSSASLPSPPALRAHARRGPGYDYNDKQLRRHERAAASPTCTDLGPPTQLL
;
A
#
# COMPACT_ATOMS: atom_id res chain seq x y z
N MET A 1 9.14 -15.84 -7.86
CA MET A 1 8.11 -14.85 -7.44
C MET A 1 7.04 -14.74 -8.52
N LEU A 2 5.77 -14.74 -8.10
CA LEU A 2 4.56 -14.78 -8.93
C LEU A 2 4.54 -13.75 -10.08
N THR A 3 5.14 -12.58 -9.86
CA THR A 3 5.27 -11.49 -10.85
C THR A 3 6.10 -11.87 -12.09
N ARG A 4 7.11 -12.73 -11.96
CA ARG A 4 7.92 -13.22 -13.10
C ARG A 4 7.13 -14.22 -13.95
N GLN A 5 6.40 -15.12 -13.29
CA GLN A 5 5.59 -16.14 -13.97
C GLN A 5 4.41 -15.55 -14.75
N ILE A 6 3.79 -14.46 -14.26
CA ILE A 6 2.73 -13.74 -14.99
C ILE A 6 3.27 -13.10 -16.28
N ARG A 7 4.51 -12.57 -16.24
CA ARG A 7 5.18 -11.99 -17.41
C ARG A 7 5.54 -13.06 -18.43
N ASP A 8 6.21 -14.14 -17.99
CA ASP A 8 6.67 -15.22 -18.87
C ASP A 8 5.50 -15.92 -19.57
N ARG A 9 4.34 -16.03 -18.90
CA ARG A 9 3.13 -16.67 -19.45
C ARG A 9 2.20 -15.72 -20.21
N LYS A 10 2.57 -14.44 -20.36
CA LYS A 10 1.76 -13.40 -21.05
C LYS A 10 0.30 -13.34 -20.56
N LEU A 11 0.06 -13.65 -19.28
CA LEU A 11 -1.29 -13.73 -18.69
C LEU A 11 -1.83 -12.36 -18.24
N ARG A 12 -1.17 -11.25 -18.62
CA ARG A 12 -1.75 -9.93 -18.35
C ARG A 12 -2.94 -9.71 -19.27
N PRO A 13 -4.13 -9.38 -18.73
CA PRO A 13 -5.25 -8.98 -19.56
C PRO A 13 -4.83 -7.75 -20.39
N ILE A 14 -5.19 -7.74 -21.67
CA ILE A 14 -4.98 -6.60 -22.56
C ILE A 14 -5.98 -5.53 -22.11
N CYS A 15 -5.58 -4.72 -21.14
CA CYS A 15 -6.31 -3.52 -20.75
C CYS A 15 -5.70 -2.35 -21.51
N GLU A 16 -6.51 -1.63 -22.28
CA GLU A 16 -6.06 -0.46 -23.08
C GLU A 16 -5.45 0.64 -22.20
N ALA A 17 -5.91 0.77 -20.94
CA ALA A 17 -5.32 1.64 -19.94
C ALA A 17 -4.01 1.12 -19.32
N CYS A 18 -3.73 -0.19 -19.35
CA CYS A 18 -2.47 -0.75 -18.88
C CYS A 18 -1.44 -0.95 -20.01
N ALA A 19 -1.89 -1.17 -21.25
CA ALA A 19 -1.04 -1.31 -22.44
C ALA A 19 -0.25 -0.03 -22.68
N THR A 20 -0.90 1.12 -22.45
CA THR A 20 -0.32 2.47 -22.57
C THR A 20 0.65 2.85 -21.46
N ALA A 21 0.77 2.06 -20.38
CA ALA A 21 1.69 2.36 -19.27
C ALA A 21 3.17 2.09 -19.62
N THR A 22 3.45 1.30 -20.66
CA THR A 22 4.83 0.95 -21.05
C THR A 22 5.49 2.00 -21.94
N ASP A 23 4.69 2.86 -22.60
CA ASP A 23 5.16 3.77 -23.66
C ASP A 23 4.70 5.22 -23.44
N ARG A 24 4.40 5.60 -22.20
CA ARG A 24 4.39 7.03 -21.86
C ARG A 24 5.84 7.47 -21.77
N ALA A 25 6.18 8.58 -22.43
CA ALA A 25 7.30 9.40 -21.98
C ALA A 25 7.06 9.63 -20.49
N ASN A 26 7.86 8.98 -19.64
CA ASN A 26 7.86 9.21 -18.22
C ASN A 26 8.12 10.72 -18.09
N ALA A 27 7.09 11.51 -17.79
CA ALA A 27 7.25 12.95 -17.74
C ALA A 27 8.40 13.18 -16.76
N ILE A 28 9.49 13.77 -17.26
CA ILE A 28 10.51 14.32 -16.38
C ILE A 28 9.80 15.53 -15.76
N ILE A 29 9.01 15.26 -14.73
CA ILE A 29 8.45 16.33 -13.94
C ILE A 29 9.62 16.82 -13.12
N ASP A 30 10.03 18.07 -13.33
CA ASP A 30 11.03 18.77 -12.53
C ASP A 30 10.52 18.88 -11.09
N HIS A 31 10.69 17.79 -10.35
CA HIS A 31 10.61 17.79 -8.90
C HIS A 31 12.02 17.76 -8.36
N PRO A 32 12.29 18.51 -7.28
CA PRO A 32 13.56 18.40 -6.58
C PRO A 32 13.81 16.93 -6.23
N PRO A 33 15.05 16.44 -6.38
CA PRO A 33 15.36 15.05 -6.11
C PRO A 33 14.99 14.73 -4.66
N GLY A 34 14.21 13.66 -4.48
CA GLY A 34 13.84 13.22 -3.13
C GLY A 34 15.07 12.89 -2.28
N LEU A 35 14.93 12.97 -0.96
CA LEU A 35 16.05 12.79 -0.02
C LEU A 35 16.87 11.51 -0.28
N GLN A 36 16.19 10.39 -0.57
CA GLN A 36 16.87 9.12 -0.88
C GLN A 36 17.71 9.20 -2.17
N ALA A 37 17.28 9.96 -3.18
CA ALA A 37 18.05 10.17 -4.40
C ALA A 37 19.30 11.03 -4.14
N VAL A 38 19.20 12.02 -3.25
CA VAL A 38 20.35 12.82 -2.78
C VAL A 38 21.37 11.93 -2.07
N LEU A 39 20.94 11.08 -1.15
CA LEU A 39 21.85 10.19 -0.44
C LEU A 39 22.51 9.16 -1.37
N HIS A 40 21.74 8.59 -2.28
CA HIS A 40 22.24 7.57 -3.20
C HIS A 40 23.27 8.13 -4.19
N ARG A 41 23.02 9.32 -4.77
CA ARG A 41 23.97 9.90 -5.75
C ARG A 41 25.29 10.31 -5.11
N ASN A 42 25.28 10.73 -3.84
CA ASN A 42 26.48 11.10 -3.09
C ASN A 42 27.14 9.90 -2.39
N LEU A 43 26.68 8.68 -2.67
CA LEU A 43 27.23 7.44 -2.11
C LEU A 43 27.29 7.47 -0.58
N MET A 44 26.27 8.07 0.05
CA MET A 44 26.24 8.22 1.49
C MET A 44 26.15 6.85 2.18
N PRO A 45 26.88 6.67 3.30
CA PRO A 45 26.81 5.43 4.05
C PRO A 45 25.40 5.24 4.61
N ARG A 46 25.03 3.98 4.89
CA ARG A 46 23.75 3.68 5.54
C ARG A 46 23.66 4.47 6.85
N PRO A 47 22.58 5.22 7.09
CA PRO A 47 22.41 5.96 8.32
C PRO A 47 22.35 5.00 9.54
N PRO A 48 22.99 5.33 10.67
CA PRO A 48 22.96 4.54 11.90
C PRO A 48 21.68 4.81 12.71
N VAL A 49 20.55 5.03 12.05
CA VAL A 49 19.26 5.32 12.66
C VAL A 49 18.15 4.54 11.94
N SER A 50 17.09 4.19 12.68
CA SER A 50 15.89 3.56 12.11
C SER A 50 14.98 4.55 11.40
N ASP A 51 14.89 5.78 11.92
CA ASP A 51 14.11 6.86 11.36
C ASP A 51 15.01 8.05 10.98
N LEU A 52 15.03 8.34 9.69
CA LEU A 52 15.82 9.39 9.09
C LEU A 52 15.19 10.77 9.24
N PHE A 53 13.86 10.82 9.40
CA PHE A 53 13.10 12.06 9.52
C PHE A 53 12.97 12.53 10.97
N GLY A 54 13.24 11.66 11.94
CA GLY A 54 13.29 12.00 13.36
C GLY A 54 14.53 12.83 13.73
N ALA A 55 14.56 13.30 14.98
CA ALA A 55 15.61 14.20 15.47
C ALA A 55 17.04 13.64 15.31
N ALA A 56 17.23 12.33 15.55
CA ALA A 56 18.53 11.68 15.39
C ALA A 56 18.96 11.58 13.92
N GLY A 57 18.03 11.25 13.03
CA GLY A 57 18.27 11.18 11.59
C GLY A 57 18.56 12.54 10.98
N ARG A 58 17.81 13.58 11.35
CA ARG A 58 18.08 14.97 10.95
C ARG A 58 19.47 15.43 11.38
N ARG A 59 19.83 15.18 12.64
CA ARG A 59 21.18 15.50 13.12
C ARG A 59 22.27 14.76 12.34
N TRP A 60 22.03 13.50 11.94
CA TRP A 60 22.97 12.76 11.11
C TRP A 60 23.06 13.35 9.69
N LEU A 61 21.93 13.67 9.06
CA LEU A 61 21.86 14.29 7.73
C LEU A 61 22.69 15.57 7.64
N PHE A 62 22.50 16.50 8.60
CA PHE A 62 23.21 17.78 8.61
C PHE A 62 24.70 17.68 8.99
N ARG A 63 25.20 16.50 9.35
CA ARG A 63 26.64 16.24 9.53
C ARG A 63 27.31 15.66 8.29
N GLN A 64 26.57 15.29 7.26
CA GLN A 64 27.15 14.71 6.06
C GLN A 64 27.83 15.79 5.21
N GLU A 65 28.96 15.43 4.60
CA GLU A 65 29.63 16.26 3.60
C GLU A 65 28.85 16.14 2.29
N LEU A 66 27.92 17.06 2.08
CA LEU A 66 27.15 17.21 0.85
C LEU A 66 27.41 18.60 0.26
N PRO A 67 27.31 18.74 -1.07
CA PRO A 67 27.27 20.07 -1.69
C PRO A 67 26.17 20.95 -1.10
N GLU A 68 26.42 22.26 -1.07
CA GLU A 68 25.57 23.23 -0.36
C GLU A 68 24.14 23.28 -0.94
N ASP A 69 23.99 23.16 -2.25
CA ASP A 69 22.71 23.10 -2.95
C ASP A 69 21.86 21.92 -2.49
N GLU A 70 22.51 20.79 -2.17
CA GLU A 70 21.82 19.60 -1.69
C GLU A 70 21.41 19.69 -0.24
N HIS A 71 22.26 20.29 0.60
CA HIS A 71 21.88 20.63 1.98
C HIS A 71 20.66 21.55 2.00
N HIS A 72 20.61 22.53 1.10
CA HIS A 72 19.43 23.39 0.93
C HIS A 72 18.20 22.60 0.47
N ALA A 73 18.36 21.70 -0.51
CA ALA A 73 17.27 20.85 -1.00
C ALA A 73 16.73 19.92 0.10
N ILE A 74 17.60 19.25 0.86
CA ILE A 74 17.22 18.41 2.01
C ILE A 74 16.50 19.27 3.05
N GLY A 75 17.02 20.44 3.37
CA GLY A 75 16.38 21.37 4.32
C GLY A 75 14.99 21.79 3.88
N ALA A 76 14.79 22.07 2.58
CA ALA A 76 13.48 22.40 2.03
C ALA A 76 12.49 21.22 2.12
N LEU A 77 12.94 20.01 1.75
CA LEU A 77 12.13 18.80 1.84
C LEU A 77 11.71 18.48 3.28
N LEU A 78 12.61 18.64 4.25
CA LEU A 78 12.31 18.43 5.65
C LEU A 78 11.27 19.43 6.18
N ARG A 79 11.35 20.71 5.79
CA ARG A 79 10.32 21.71 6.14
C ARG A 79 8.97 21.37 5.52
N GLN A 80 8.95 20.89 4.27
CA GLN A 80 7.72 20.46 3.62
C GLN A 80 7.11 19.24 4.32
N LEU A 81 7.94 18.29 4.76
CA LEU A 81 7.49 17.15 5.54
C LEU A 81 6.90 17.58 6.89
N ASP A 82 7.54 18.52 7.59
CA ASP A 82 7.03 19.06 8.85
C ASP A 82 5.67 19.73 8.67
N PHE A 83 5.54 20.56 7.63
CA PHE A 83 4.28 21.23 7.30
C PHE A 83 3.17 20.23 6.97
N LEU A 84 3.43 19.28 6.07
CA LEU A 84 2.44 18.27 5.71
C LEU A 84 2.06 17.38 6.90
N GLY A 85 3.02 17.06 7.76
CA GLY A 85 2.77 16.34 8.99
C GLY A 85 1.83 17.10 9.93
N SER A 86 1.98 18.43 10.05
CA SER A 86 1.08 19.24 10.87
C SER A 86 -0.32 19.40 10.27
N GLU A 87 -0.41 19.54 8.94
CA GLU A 87 -1.70 19.61 8.24
C GLU A 87 -2.46 18.30 8.38
N LEU A 88 -1.77 17.16 8.21
CA LEU A 88 -2.36 15.84 8.38
C LEU A 88 -2.84 15.62 9.82
N ALA A 89 -2.05 16.01 10.82
CA ALA A 89 -2.45 15.90 12.22
C ALA A 89 -3.68 16.76 12.57
N THR A 90 -3.87 17.86 11.86
CA THR A 90 -5.07 18.71 12.00
C THR A 90 -6.28 18.02 11.38
N ALA A 91 -6.16 17.53 10.14
CA ALA A 91 -7.22 16.78 9.47
C ALA A 91 -7.61 15.51 10.25
N ASP A 92 -6.64 14.75 10.74
CA ASP A 92 -6.88 13.54 11.55
C ASP A 92 -7.65 13.87 12.84
N ARG A 93 -7.37 15.02 13.46
CA ARG A 93 -8.10 15.48 14.65
C ARG A 93 -9.55 15.80 14.32
N GLU A 94 -9.80 16.51 13.23
CA GLU A 94 -11.15 16.86 12.79
C GLU A 94 -11.97 15.60 12.47
N LEU A 95 -11.38 14.67 11.72
CA LEU A 95 -11.98 13.36 11.43
C LEU A 95 -12.23 12.54 12.70
N ALA A 96 -11.31 12.56 13.67
CA ALA A 96 -11.50 11.88 14.94
C ALA A 96 -12.69 12.43 15.74
N ILE A 97 -12.89 13.76 15.74
CA ILE A 97 -14.04 14.38 16.41
C ILE A 97 -15.34 13.93 15.75
N GLU A 98 -15.41 13.95 14.42
CA GLU A 98 -16.58 13.50 13.67
C GLU A 98 -16.85 11.99 13.90
N ALA A 99 -15.81 11.16 13.81
CA ALA A 99 -15.90 9.71 14.01
C ALA A 99 -16.37 9.35 15.42
N LEU A 100 -15.94 10.08 16.45
CA LEU A 100 -16.36 9.85 17.83
C LEU A 100 -17.80 10.30 18.09
N ALA A 101 -18.33 11.24 17.31
CA ALA A 101 -19.73 11.66 17.42
C ALA A 101 -20.71 10.59 16.89
N ASP A 102 -20.29 9.77 15.91
CA ASP A 102 -21.13 8.72 15.33
C ASP A 102 -21.01 7.37 16.10
N PRO A 103 -22.10 6.85 16.70
CA PRO A 103 -22.08 5.58 17.42
C PRO A 103 -21.76 4.36 16.53
N VAL A 104 -22.12 4.38 15.24
CA VAL A 104 -21.81 3.30 14.28
C VAL A 104 -20.32 3.29 13.99
N VAL A 105 -19.73 4.45 13.70
CA VAL A 105 -18.30 4.58 13.42
C VAL A 105 -17.46 4.20 14.65
N ARG A 106 -17.85 4.64 15.84
CA ARG A 106 -17.20 4.21 17.09
C ARG A 106 -17.22 2.70 17.29
N HIS A 107 -18.32 2.04 16.93
CA HIS A 107 -18.41 0.58 17.02
C HIS A 107 -17.47 -0.09 16.00
N LEU A 108 -17.42 0.43 14.77
CA LEU A 108 -16.52 -0.06 13.72
C LEU A 108 -15.05 0.06 14.13
N MET A 109 -14.65 1.16 14.77
CA MET A 109 -13.26 1.39 15.22
C MET A 109 -12.79 0.44 16.34
N THR A 110 -13.67 -0.41 16.88
CA THR A 110 -13.26 -1.49 17.79
C THR A 110 -12.64 -2.68 17.04
N ILE A 111 -12.82 -2.74 15.72
CA ILE A 111 -12.25 -3.78 14.87
C ILE A 111 -10.78 -3.41 14.57
N PRO A 112 -9.82 -4.31 14.83
CA PRO A 112 -8.41 -4.06 14.49
C PRO A 112 -8.25 -3.68 13.01
N GLY A 113 -7.59 -2.55 12.75
CA GLY A 113 -7.37 -2.03 11.39
C GLY A 113 -8.47 -1.10 10.87
N VAL A 114 -9.52 -0.81 11.64
CA VAL A 114 -10.51 0.22 11.32
C VAL A 114 -10.24 1.47 12.15
N ASP A 115 -9.69 2.49 11.51
CA ASP A 115 -9.50 3.83 12.10
C ASP A 115 -10.66 4.78 11.76
N ALA A 116 -10.57 6.04 12.20
CA ALA A 116 -11.59 7.06 11.97
C ALA A 116 -11.89 7.28 10.48
N VAL A 117 -10.88 7.32 9.62
CA VAL A 117 -11.02 7.54 8.18
C VAL A 117 -11.73 6.36 7.53
N VAL A 118 -11.32 5.14 7.88
CA VAL A 118 -11.94 3.91 7.37
C VAL A 118 -13.37 3.78 7.88
N GLY A 119 -13.62 4.10 9.15
CA GLY A 119 -14.94 4.02 9.76
C GLY A 119 -15.94 5.01 9.15
N LEU A 120 -15.54 6.28 9.00
CA LEU A 120 -16.35 7.33 8.37
C LEU A 120 -16.65 7.01 6.90
N SER A 121 -15.64 6.61 6.12
CA SER A 121 -15.84 6.26 4.72
C SER A 121 -16.78 5.07 4.56
N SER A 122 -16.64 4.05 5.42
CA SER A 122 -17.52 2.87 5.43
C SER A 122 -18.96 3.22 5.80
N ALA A 123 -19.17 4.12 6.78
CA ALA A 123 -20.50 4.56 7.19
C ALA A 123 -21.18 5.47 6.16
N SER A 124 -20.40 6.25 5.39
CA SER A 124 -20.91 7.13 4.34
C SER A 124 -21.40 6.38 3.09
N LEU A 125 -21.00 5.12 2.88
CA LEU A 125 -21.45 4.35 1.73
C LEU A 125 -22.92 3.96 1.90
N PRO A 126 -23.78 4.14 0.87
CA PRO A 126 -25.15 3.68 0.94
C PRO A 126 -25.17 2.15 1.11
N SER A 127 -25.60 1.69 2.28
CA SER A 127 -25.78 0.26 2.52
C SER A 127 -26.87 -0.29 1.60
N PRO A 128 -26.66 -1.41 0.88
CA PRO A 128 -27.74 -2.07 0.15
C PRO A 128 -28.89 -2.41 1.12
N PRO A 129 -30.17 -2.26 0.73
CA PRO A 129 -31.32 -2.42 1.63
C PRO A 129 -31.50 -3.83 2.24
N ALA A 130 -30.65 -4.80 1.88
CA ALA A 130 -30.76 -6.20 2.29
C ALA A 130 -29.94 -6.60 3.55
N LEU A 131 -29.13 -5.71 4.13
CA LEU A 131 -28.21 -6.07 5.23
C LEU A 131 -28.62 -5.59 6.64
N ARG A 132 -29.93 -5.47 6.90
CA ARG A 132 -30.42 -5.09 8.24
C ARG A 132 -30.84 -6.25 9.15
N ALA A 133 -30.81 -7.51 8.68
CA ALA A 133 -31.41 -8.60 9.44
C ALA A 133 -30.42 -9.54 10.18
N HIS A 134 -29.19 -9.77 9.71
CA HIS A 134 -28.38 -10.90 10.24
C HIS A 134 -26.92 -10.56 10.50
N ALA A 135 -26.65 -9.77 11.54
CA ALA A 135 -25.36 -9.82 12.23
C ALA A 135 -25.40 -10.91 13.32
N ARG A 136 -25.53 -12.19 12.92
CA ARG A 136 -25.07 -13.27 13.80
C ARG A 136 -23.55 -13.17 13.87
N ARG A 137 -22.99 -13.25 15.08
CA ARG A 137 -21.54 -13.39 15.31
C ARG A 137 -20.99 -14.40 14.31
N GLY A 138 -20.36 -13.92 13.24
CA GLY A 138 -19.73 -14.79 12.25
C GLY A 138 -18.64 -15.61 12.94
N PRO A 139 -18.35 -16.83 12.49
CA PRO A 139 -17.14 -17.51 12.96
C PRO A 139 -15.98 -16.56 12.68
N GLY A 140 -15.28 -16.16 13.74
CA GLY A 140 -14.15 -15.25 13.63
C GLY A 140 -13.20 -15.76 12.55
N TYR A 141 -12.69 -14.85 11.73
CA TYR A 141 -11.72 -15.14 10.68
C TYR A 141 -10.46 -15.69 11.35
N ASP A 142 -10.40 -17.00 11.53
CA ASP A 142 -9.21 -17.74 11.92
C ASP A 142 -8.34 -17.83 10.67
N TYR A 143 -7.45 -16.85 10.47
CA TYR A 143 -6.34 -16.99 9.52
C TYR A 143 -5.42 -18.11 10.04
N ASN A 144 -5.79 -19.35 9.74
CA ASN A 144 -4.99 -20.50 10.09
C ASN A 144 -4.33 -21.06 8.83
N ASP A 145 -3.01 -20.87 8.75
CA ASP A 145 -2.12 -21.39 7.69
C ASP A 145 -2.35 -22.89 7.39
N LYS A 146 -2.83 -23.66 8.38
CA LYS A 146 -3.14 -25.09 8.19
C LYS A 146 -4.33 -25.33 7.27
N GLN A 147 -5.33 -24.43 7.26
CA GLN A 147 -6.50 -24.54 6.39
C GLN A 147 -6.15 -24.17 4.95
N LEU A 148 -5.31 -23.14 4.76
CA LEU A 148 -4.81 -22.76 3.44
C LEU A 148 -3.98 -23.90 2.83
N ARG A 149 -3.05 -24.48 3.60
CA ARG A 149 -2.25 -25.64 3.18
C ARG A 149 -3.09 -26.87 2.87
N ARG A 150 -4.23 -27.06 3.53
CA ARG A 150 -5.18 -28.15 3.23
C ARG A 150 -5.93 -27.89 1.92
N HIS A 151 -6.35 -26.65 1.68
CA HIS A 151 -6.99 -26.25 0.43
C HIS A 151 -6.04 -26.31 -0.76
N GLU A 152 -4.78 -25.89 -0.59
CA GLU A 152 -3.73 -26.03 -1.59
C GLU A 152 -3.44 -27.49 -1.91
N ARG A 153 -3.40 -28.38 -0.90
CA ARG A 153 -3.25 -29.83 -1.11
C ARG A 153 -4.48 -30.47 -1.78
N ALA A 154 -5.68 -30.00 -1.47
CA ALA A 154 -6.91 -30.45 -2.13
C ALA A 154 -6.99 -29.99 -3.59
N ALA A 155 -6.55 -28.75 -3.87
CA ALA A 155 -6.45 -28.20 -5.22
C ALA A 155 -5.31 -28.82 -6.04
N ALA A 156 -4.29 -29.40 -5.38
CA ALA A 156 -3.17 -30.09 -6.01
C ALA A 156 -3.43 -31.59 -6.27
N SER A 157 -4.64 -32.11 -6.03
CA SER A 157 -4.97 -33.48 -6.43
C SER A 157 -5.16 -33.53 -7.96
N PRO A 158 -4.41 -34.38 -8.70
CA PRO A 158 -4.46 -34.39 -10.15
C PRO A 158 -5.71 -35.13 -10.62
N THR A 159 -6.71 -34.40 -11.09
CA THR A 159 -7.70 -34.96 -12.03
C THR A 159 -7.65 -34.16 -13.31
N CYS A 160 -6.61 -34.43 -14.10
CA CYS A 160 -6.68 -34.27 -15.55
C CYS A 160 -5.90 -35.43 -16.17
N THR A 161 -6.49 -36.62 -16.08
CA THR A 161 -6.21 -37.73 -16.97
C THR A 161 -7.53 -38.03 -17.68
N ASP A 162 -7.90 -37.16 -18.61
CA ASP A 162 -8.76 -37.51 -19.76
C ASP A 162 -8.87 -36.32 -20.73
N LEU A 163 -7.84 -36.14 -21.55
CA LEU A 163 -7.99 -35.61 -22.90
C LEU A 163 -7.22 -36.58 -23.79
N GLY A 164 -7.97 -37.48 -24.44
CA GLY A 164 -7.46 -38.47 -25.38
C GLY A 164 -6.67 -37.84 -26.54
N PRO A 165 -5.88 -38.64 -27.25
CA PRO A 165 -4.99 -38.14 -28.30
C PRO A 165 -5.79 -37.49 -29.45
N PRO A 166 -5.22 -36.49 -30.15
CA PRO A 166 -5.89 -35.88 -31.30
C PRO A 166 -6.00 -36.90 -32.44
N THR A 167 -7.24 -37.23 -32.83
CA THR A 167 -7.56 -37.92 -34.07
C THR A 167 -7.03 -37.09 -35.24
N GLN A 168 -6.03 -37.61 -35.94
CA GLN A 168 -5.67 -37.14 -37.28
C GLN A 168 -6.79 -37.54 -38.24
N LEU A 169 -7.46 -36.56 -38.82
CA LEU A 169 -8.27 -36.72 -40.03
C LEU A 169 -7.66 -35.83 -41.12
N LEU A 170 -7.24 -36.53 -42.18
CA LEU A 170 -6.92 -36.12 -43.55
C LEU A 170 -6.98 -34.62 -43.88
#